data_AF-A0A0C3HFJ7-F1
#
_entry.id   AF-A0A0C3HFJ7-F1
#
_cell.length_a   1.000
_cell.length_b   1.000
_cell.length_c   1.000
_cell.angle_alpha   90.00
_cell.angle_beta   90.00
_cell.angle_gamma   90.00
#
_symmetry.space_group_name_H-M   'P 1'
#
loop_
_entity.id
_entity.type
_entity.pdbx_description
1 polymer ?
#
loop_
_entity_poly.entity_id
_entity_poly.type
_entity_poly.pdbx_seq_one_letter_code
_entity_poly.pdbx_strand_id
1 'polypeptide(L)'
;SERPETPPNPSAVIPFPRDTDFVKRDAILGQIHHNFAVPGSWTALVGLGGVGKSQLAIEYAYQTEERSPQTWVFWVHASNAARFEQGYRNIADKVKISGRQNPKTNIFKLVHDWLHDSKKGKWVLILDNIDDARYLLDANLDTQGSLGDSGGRASRPLREYLP
;
A
#
# COMPACT_ATOMS: atom_id res chain seq x y z
N SER A 1 13.44 -1.16 -26.35
CA SER A 1 12.78 -0.48 -25.22
C SER A 1 11.29 -0.70 -25.30
N GLU A 2 10.68 -1.10 -24.19
CA GLU A 2 9.23 -1.25 -24.07
C GLU A 2 8.57 0.14 -24.08
N ARG A 3 7.46 0.31 -24.81
CA ARG A 3 6.73 1.59 -24.82
C ARG A 3 5.98 1.75 -23.51
N PRO A 4 6.01 2.93 -22.85
CA PRO A 4 5.19 3.18 -21.67
C PRO A 4 3.71 3.00 -22.01
N GLU A 5 3.02 2.17 -21.24
CA GLU A 5 1.56 2.08 -21.32
C GLU A 5 0.94 3.33 -20.67
N THR A 6 -0.19 3.79 -21.22
CA THR A 6 -0.98 4.83 -20.57
C THR A 6 -1.60 4.27 -19.26
N PRO A 7 -1.32 4.86 -18.10
CA PRO A 7 -1.97 4.47 -16.85
C PRO A 7 -3.48 4.64 -16.94
N PRO A 8 -4.28 3.77 -16.30
CA PRO A 8 -5.72 3.98 -16.21
C PRO A 8 -6.03 5.23 -15.35
N ASN A 9 -7.26 5.69 -15.41
CA ASN A 9 -7.76 6.72 -14.49
C ASN A 9 -7.70 6.21 -13.04
N PRO A 10 -7.61 7.13 -12.05
CA PRO A 10 -7.74 6.77 -10.65
C PRO A 10 -8.97 5.90 -10.41
N SER A 11 -8.77 4.84 -9.63
CA SER A 11 -9.83 3.91 -9.24
C SER A 11 -9.51 3.31 -7.88
N ALA A 12 -10.54 2.90 -7.17
CA ALA A 12 -10.38 2.07 -5.98
C ALA A 12 -10.29 0.60 -6.39
N VAL A 13 -9.37 -0.15 -5.79
CA VAL A 13 -9.35 -1.62 -5.88
C VAL A 13 -9.54 -2.15 -4.47
N ILE A 14 -10.80 -2.20 -4.06
CA ILE A 14 -11.19 -2.70 -2.73
C ILE A 14 -11.48 -4.20 -2.90
N PRO A 15 -10.67 -5.10 -2.31
CA PRO A 15 -10.82 -6.55 -2.51
C PRO A 15 -12.02 -7.15 -1.78
N PHE A 16 -12.83 -6.32 -1.13
CA PHE A 16 -13.97 -6.71 -0.32
C PHE A 16 -15.21 -5.94 -0.77
N PRO A 17 -16.39 -6.59 -0.81
CA PRO A 17 -17.64 -5.88 -1.04
C PRO A 17 -17.90 -4.90 0.11
N ARG A 18 -18.61 -3.81 -0.19
CA ARG A 18 -19.11 -2.92 0.86
C ARG A 18 -20.18 -3.66 1.65
N ASP A 19 -20.05 -3.65 2.97
CA ASP A 19 -21.06 -4.19 3.85
C ASP A 19 -22.25 -3.22 3.94
N THR A 20 -23.41 -3.63 3.44
CA THR A 20 -24.63 -2.80 3.46
C THR A 20 -25.24 -2.68 4.85
N ASP A 21 -24.90 -3.60 5.76
CA ASP A 21 -25.38 -3.65 7.14
C ASP A 21 -24.36 -3.02 8.12
N PHE A 22 -23.31 -2.37 7.60
CA PHE A 22 -22.29 -1.74 8.41
C PHE A 22 -22.88 -0.71 9.37
N VAL A 23 -22.75 -0.97 10.66
CA VAL A 23 -23.14 -0.01 11.71
C VAL A 23 -22.10 1.11 11.75
N LYS A 24 -22.51 2.29 11.27
CA LYS A 24 -21.64 3.47 11.16
C LYS A 24 -20.98 3.83 12.48
N ARG A 25 -19.67 4.08 12.42
CA ARG A 25 -18.86 4.58 13.54
C ARG A 25 -18.39 6.00 13.25
N ASP A 26 -19.35 6.91 13.08
CA ASP A 26 -19.13 8.25 12.52
C ASP A 26 -18.07 9.06 13.26
N ALA A 27 -17.97 8.92 14.59
CA ALA A 27 -16.91 9.58 15.36
C ALA A 27 -15.50 9.12 14.93
N ILE A 28 -15.30 7.80 14.77
CA ILE A 28 -14.00 7.24 14.40
C ILE A 28 -13.71 7.52 12.92
N LEU A 29 -14.69 7.33 12.03
CA LEU A 29 -14.54 7.68 10.62
C LEU A 29 -14.24 9.17 10.43
N GLY A 30 -14.91 10.04 11.18
CA GLY A 30 -14.64 11.48 11.19
C GLY A 30 -13.20 11.80 11.62
N GLN A 31 -12.69 11.10 12.64
CA GLN A 31 -11.30 11.26 13.06
C GLN A 31 -10.31 10.78 11.99
N ILE A 32 -10.58 9.65 11.32
CA ILE A 32 -9.75 9.17 10.21
C ILE A 32 -9.73 10.22 9.09
N HIS A 33 -10.89 10.72 8.66
CA HIS A 33 -10.99 11.77 7.63
C HIS A 33 -10.24 13.05 8.04
N HIS A 34 -10.33 13.45 9.30
CA HIS A 34 -9.62 14.62 9.81
C HIS A 34 -8.11 14.43 9.76
N ASN A 35 -7.61 13.27 10.19
CA ASN A 35 -6.18 12.98 10.16
C ASN A 35 -5.62 12.98 8.72
N PHE A 36 -6.38 12.40 7.77
CA PHE A 36 -6.01 12.36 6.35
C PHE A 36 -6.24 13.67 5.59
N ALA A 37 -6.69 14.75 6.26
CA ALA A 37 -6.74 16.09 5.66
C ALA A 37 -5.33 16.63 5.34
N VAL A 38 -4.30 16.14 6.03
CA VAL A 38 -2.90 16.50 5.80
C VAL A 38 -2.23 15.41 4.93
N PRO A 39 -1.76 15.73 3.71
CA PRO A 39 -1.04 14.77 2.88
C PRO A 39 0.20 14.19 3.59
N GLY A 40 0.46 12.89 3.39
CA GLY A 40 1.56 12.19 4.05
C GLY A 40 1.30 11.81 5.51
N SER A 41 0.07 12.01 6.02
CA SER A 41 -0.32 11.55 7.35
C SER A 41 -0.47 10.04 7.42
N TRP A 42 -0.16 9.46 8.58
CA TRP A 42 -0.39 8.06 8.89
C TRP A 42 -1.40 7.92 10.01
N THR A 43 -2.34 6.98 9.88
CA THR A 43 -3.29 6.62 10.93
C THR A 43 -3.27 5.11 11.13
N ALA A 44 -3.03 4.67 12.36
CA ALA A 44 -3.08 3.26 12.73
C ALA A 44 -4.41 2.94 13.43
N LEU A 45 -5.11 1.91 12.97
CA LEU A 45 -6.27 1.36 13.67
C LEU A 45 -5.78 0.23 14.58
N VAL A 46 -5.87 0.45 15.90
CA VAL A 46 -5.42 -0.50 16.93
C VAL A 46 -6.58 -0.89 17.83
N GLY A 47 -6.60 -2.14 18.25
CA GLY A 47 -7.68 -2.69 19.08
C GLY A 47 -7.74 -4.20 19.01
N LEU A 48 -8.54 -4.80 19.89
CA LEU A 48 -8.67 -6.24 20.02
C LEU A 48 -9.08 -6.93 18.69
N GLY A 49 -8.75 -8.21 18.58
CA GLY A 49 -9.21 -9.06 17.48
C GLY A 49 -10.74 -9.03 17.40
N GLY A 50 -11.29 -9.00 16.17
CA GLY A 50 -12.75 -9.02 15.96
C GLY A 50 -13.49 -7.69 16.19
N VAL A 51 -12.83 -6.62 16.67
CA VAL A 51 -13.52 -5.34 16.94
C VAL A 51 -13.97 -4.58 15.67
N GLY A 52 -13.66 -5.10 14.48
CA GLY A 52 -14.10 -4.53 13.19
C GLY A 52 -13.15 -3.49 12.56
N LYS A 53 -11.84 -3.54 12.85
CA LYS A 53 -10.84 -2.61 12.28
C LYS A 53 -10.81 -2.64 10.75
N SER A 54 -10.74 -3.84 10.16
CA SER A 54 -10.71 -4.00 8.70
C SER A 54 -12.05 -3.56 8.08
N GLN A 55 -13.19 -3.81 8.74
CA GLN A 55 -14.50 -3.29 8.28
C GLN A 55 -14.54 -1.76 8.26
N LEU A 56 -13.95 -1.12 9.27
CA LEU A 56 -13.83 0.34 9.31
C LEU A 56 -12.95 0.87 8.15
N ALA A 57 -11.84 0.19 7.85
CA ALA A 57 -10.97 0.54 6.73
C ALA A 57 -11.66 0.32 5.36
N ILE A 58 -12.46 -0.74 5.22
CA ILE A 58 -13.29 -0.99 4.03
C ILE A 58 -14.28 0.16 3.82
N GLU A 59 -15.05 0.54 4.86
CA GLU A 59 -16.01 1.63 4.74
C GLU A 59 -15.31 2.97 4.42
N TYR A 60 -14.14 3.24 5.03
CA TYR A 60 -13.35 4.42 4.68
C TYR A 60 -12.88 4.42 3.21
N ALA A 61 -12.49 3.26 2.68
CA ALA A 61 -12.08 3.11 1.28
C ALA A 61 -13.23 3.46 0.32
N TYR A 62 -14.43 2.92 0.57
CA TYR A 62 -15.62 3.24 -0.23
C TYR A 62 -16.00 4.72 -0.13
N GLN A 63 -15.97 5.31 1.06
CA GLN A 63 -16.23 6.75 1.22
C GLN A 63 -15.20 7.62 0.49
N THR A 64 -13.94 7.18 0.42
CA THR A 64 -12.89 7.89 -0.31
C THR A 64 -13.16 7.87 -1.82
N GLU A 65 -13.52 6.71 -2.36
CA GLU A 65 -13.91 6.55 -3.76
C GLU A 65 -15.11 7.44 -4.14
N GLU A 66 -16.15 7.45 -3.29
CA GLU A 66 -17.37 8.24 -3.53
C GLU A 66 -17.12 9.76 -3.45
N ARG A 67 -16.36 10.21 -2.45
CA ARG A 67 -16.12 11.64 -2.21
C ARG A 67 -15.06 12.24 -3.13
N SER A 68 -14.11 11.43 -3.57
CA SER A 68 -13.02 11.86 -4.44
C SER A 68 -12.67 10.77 -5.45
N PRO A 69 -13.46 10.63 -6.54
CA PRO A 69 -13.23 9.62 -7.58
C PRO A 69 -11.87 9.73 -8.29
N GLN A 70 -11.18 10.86 -8.12
CA GLN A 70 -9.83 11.11 -8.65
C GLN A 70 -8.71 10.68 -7.69
N THR A 71 -9.05 10.12 -6.53
CA THR A 71 -8.08 9.59 -5.55
C THR A 71 -7.94 8.09 -5.74
N TRP A 72 -6.71 7.61 -5.87
CA TRP A 72 -6.43 6.17 -5.85
C TRP A 72 -6.67 5.58 -4.47
N VAL A 73 -7.24 4.38 -4.41
CA VAL A 73 -7.30 3.60 -3.17
C VAL A 73 -6.63 2.26 -3.41
N PHE A 74 -5.51 2.06 -2.73
CA PHE A 74 -4.72 0.84 -2.77
C PHE A 74 -4.91 0.05 -1.49
N TRP A 75 -5.08 -1.26 -1.64
CA TRP A 75 -5.18 -2.20 -0.53
C TRP A 75 -4.04 -3.21 -0.59
N VAL A 76 -3.25 -3.30 0.47
CA VAL A 76 -2.16 -4.26 0.61
C VAL A 76 -2.43 -5.12 1.84
N HIS A 77 -2.52 -6.43 1.62
CA HIS A 77 -2.52 -7.40 2.71
C HIS A 77 -1.08 -7.52 3.22
N ALA A 78 -0.83 -7.08 4.45
CA ALA A 78 0.49 -6.84 5.02
C ALA A 78 0.77 -7.76 6.22
N SER A 79 0.40 -9.03 6.11
CA SER A 79 0.63 -10.04 7.17
C SER A 79 2.06 -10.56 7.24
N ASN A 80 2.83 -10.38 6.17
CA ASN A 80 4.26 -10.71 6.11
C ASN A 80 4.89 -10.05 4.87
N ALA A 81 6.22 -10.16 4.76
CA ALA A 81 7.00 -9.59 3.65
C ALA A 81 6.53 -10.03 2.26
N ALA A 82 6.22 -11.33 2.08
CA ALA A 82 5.80 -11.85 0.78
C ALA A 82 4.43 -11.30 0.34
N ARG A 83 3.47 -11.20 1.26
CA ARG A 83 2.15 -10.60 0.98
C ARG A 83 2.26 -9.10 0.71
N PHE A 84 3.11 -8.40 1.47
CA PHE A 84 3.40 -6.99 1.25
C PHE A 84 4.04 -6.75 -0.14
N GLU A 85 5.04 -7.56 -0.53
CA GLU A 85 5.65 -7.52 -1.86
C GLU A 85 4.61 -7.74 -2.97
N GLN A 86 3.75 -8.76 -2.83
CA GLN A 86 2.71 -9.03 -3.80
C GLN A 86 1.74 -7.85 -3.92
N GLY A 87 1.39 -7.18 -2.82
CA GLY A 87 0.60 -5.96 -2.85
C GLY A 87 1.24 -4.84 -3.66
N TYR A 88 2.56 -4.63 -3.49
CA TYR A 88 3.32 -3.66 -4.29
C TYR A 88 3.37 -4.03 -5.78
N ARG A 89 3.53 -5.32 -6.12
CA ARG A 89 3.42 -5.80 -7.50
C ARG A 89 2.05 -5.49 -8.11
N ASN A 90 0.98 -5.75 -7.36
CA ASN A 90 -0.38 -5.45 -7.79
C ASN A 90 -0.60 -3.95 -8.02
N ILE A 91 -0.05 -3.07 -7.17
CA ILE A 91 -0.09 -1.61 -7.37
C ILE A 91 0.63 -1.24 -8.66
N ALA A 92 1.86 -1.73 -8.85
CA ALA A 92 2.65 -1.43 -10.04
C ALA A 92 1.94 -1.87 -11.33
N ASP A 93 1.29 -3.03 -11.30
CA ASP A 93 0.48 -3.54 -12.41
C ASP A 93 -0.75 -2.68 -12.67
N LYS A 94 -1.48 -2.33 -11.62
CA LYS A 94 -2.68 -1.51 -11.71
C LYS A 94 -2.41 -0.14 -12.34
N VAL A 95 -1.33 0.51 -11.92
CA VAL A 95 -0.93 1.84 -12.42
C VAL A 95 0.02 1.77 -13.62
N LYS A 96 0.27 0.55 -14.12
CA LYS A 96 1.05 0.24 -15.32
C LYS A 96 2.45 0.84 -15.33
N ILE A 97 3.16 0.79 -14.20
CA ILE A 97 4.52 1.34 -14.11
C ILE A 97 5.44 0.61 -15.09
N SER A 98 6.24 1.37 -15.85
CA SER A 98 7.22 0.79 -16.77
C SER A 98 8.29 -0.01 -16.01
N GLY A 99 8.68 -1.16 -16.54
CA GLY A 99 9.69 -2.03 -15.92
C GLY A 99 9.17 -2.93 -14.79
N ARG A 100 7.87 -2.87 -14.45
CA ARG A 100 7.24 -3.72 -13.42
C ARG A 100 7.32 -5.23 -13.70
N GLN A 101 7.36 -5.62 -14.98
CA GLN A 101 7.44 -7.01 -15.41
C GLN A 101 8.86 -7.58 -15.38
N ASN A 102 9.88 -6.75 -15.19
CA ASN A 102 11.26 -7.21 -15.10
C ASN A 102 11.50 -7.85 -13.72
N PRO A 103 11.87 -9.14 -13.64
CA PRO A 103 12.09 -9.84 -12.36
C PRO A 103 13.22 -9.25 -11.51
N LYS A 104 14.16 -8.53 -12.14
CA LYS A 104 15.29 -7.87 -11.46
C LYS A 104 14.92 -6.49 -10.90
N THR A 105 13.72 -5.99 -11.18
CA THR A 105 13.28 -4.68 -10.68
C THR A 105 13.01 -4.77 -9.19
N ASN A 106 13.56 -3.82 -8.43
CA ASN A 106 13.14 -3.57 -7.06
C ASN A 106 11.74 -2.93 -7.09
N ILE A 107 10.71 -3.76 -6.90
CA ILE A 107 9.32 -3.35 -6.97
C ILE A 107 8.96 -2.29 -5.92
N PHE A 108 9.57 -2.37 -4.74
CA PHE A 108 9.34 -1.42 -3.67
C PHE A 108 9.79 -0.03 -4.04
N LYS A 109 11.00 0.09 -4.62
CA LYS A 109 11.51 1.37 -5.12
C LYS A 109 10.59 1.92 -6.22
N LEU A 110 10.17 1.06 -7.14
CA LEU A 110 9.37 1.44 -8.28
C LEU A 110 8.02 2.06 -7.86
N VAL A 111 7.33 1.42 -6.93
CA VAL A 111 6.06 1.91 -6.39
C VAL A 111 6.26 3.14 -5.50
N HIS A 112 7.29 3.15 -4.65
CA HIS A 112 7.63 4.31 -3.83
C HIS A 112 7.82 5.56 -4.69
N ASP A 113 8.64 5.47 -5.75
CA ASP A 113 8.90 6.59 -6.64
C ASP A 113 7.62 7.06 -7.36
N TRP A 114 6.70 6.15 -7.67
CA TRP A 114 5.39 6.49 -8.23
C TRP A 114 4.48 7.20 -7.21
N LEU A 115 4.44 6.73 -5.96
CA LEU A 115 3.62 7.32 -4.89
C LEU A 115 4.11 8.73 -4.48
N HIS A 116 5.41 8.99 -4.62
CA HIS A 116 6.01 10.29 -4.32
C HIS A 116 5.82 11.31 -5.47
N ASP A 117 5.54 10.86 -6.70
CA ASP A 117 5.32 11.77 -7.82
C ASP A 117 3.93 12.42 -7.73
N SER A 118 3.89 13.68 -7.26
CA SER A 118 2.67 14.50 -7.16
C SER A 118 1.85 14.59 -8.46
N LYS A 119 2.45 14.34 -9.63
CA LYS A 119 1.75 14.33 -10.92
C LYS A 119 0.86 13.10 -11.11
N LYS A 120 1.01 12.06 -10.27
CA LYS A 120 0.19 10.83 -10.29
C LYS A 120 -1.14 10.97 -9.56
N GLY A 121 -1.37 12.11 -8.92
CA GLY A 121 -2.60 12.43 -8.22
C GLY A 121 -2.59 11.99 -6.76
N LYS A 122 -3.74 12.11 -6.10
CA LYS A 122 -3.91 11.74 -4.70
C LYS A 122 -4.08 10.24 -4.57
N TRP A 123 -3.61 9.68 -3.46
CA TRP A 123 -3.77 8.27 -3.16
C TRP A 123 -3.99 8.04 -1.66
N VAL A 124 -4.61 6.90 -1.34
CA VAL A 124 -4.69 6.31 -0.02
C VAL A 124 -4.14 4.90 -0.13
N LEU A 125 -3.23 4.51 0.78
CA LEU A 125 -2.70 3.17 0.89
C LEU A 125 -3.15 2.56 2.22
N ILE A 126 -3.94 1.49 2.14
CA ILE A 126 -4.40 0.72 3.29
C ILE A 126 -3.51 -0.51 3.42
N LEU A 127 -2.83 -0.61 4.57
CA LEU A 127 -2.08 -1.80 4.96
C LEU A 127 -2.90 -2.56 6.00
N ASP A 128 -3.45 -3.71 5.60
CA ASP A 128 -4.31 -4.53 6.46
C ASP A 128 -3.55 -5.73 7.02
N ASN A 129 -3.94 -6.17 8.23
CA ASN A 129 -3.40 -7.36 8.89
C ASN A 129 -1.90 -7.31 9.25
N ILE A 130 -1.37 -6.14 9.66
CA ILE A 130 -0.01 -6.04 10.20
C ILE A 130 0.00 -6.55 11.65
N ASP A 131 0.22 -7.85 11.83
CA ASP A 131 0.34 -8.46 13.16
C ASP A 131 1.78 -8.42 13.70
N ASP A 132 2.77 -8.52 12.81
CA ASP A 132 4.19 -8.47 13.13
C ASP A 132 4.89 -7.43 12.25
N ALA A 133 5.20 -6.26 12.82
CA ALA A 133 5.85 -5.18 12.06
C ALA A 133 7.35 -5.41 11.83
N ARG A 134 7.99 -6.43 12.41
CA ARG A 134 9.45 -6.63 12.33
C ARG A 134 9.94 -6.75 10.90
N TYR A 135 9.20 -7.46 10.05
CA TYR A 135 9.57 -7.59 8.63
C TYR A 135 9.57 -6.24 7.86
N LEU A 136 8.92 -5.20 8.39
CA LEU A 136 8.99 -3.84 7.84
C LEU A 136 10.20 -3.06 8.36
N LEU A 137 10.63 -3.34 9.59
CA LEU A 137 11.65 -2.59 10.30
C LEU A 137 13.05 -3.16 10.10
N ASP A 138 13.15 -4.48 9.92
CA ASP A 138 14.40 -5.19 9.76
C ASP A 138 14.98 -4.94 8.36
N ALA A 139 16.27 -4.64 8.29
CA ALA A 139 16.99 -4.65 7.03
C ALA A 139 17.14 -6.11 6.59
N ASN A 140 16.50 -6.50 5.49
CA ASN A 140 16.66 -7.85 4.97
C ASN A 140 18.13 -8.02 4.54
N LEU A 141 18.85 -8.91 5.21
CA LEU A 141 20.11 -9.42 4.69
C LEU A 141 19.74 -10.23 3.44
N ASP A 142 20.25 -9.83 2.27
CA ASP A 142 20.06 -10.59 1.03
C ASP A 142 20.71 -11.97 1.19
N THR A 143 19.96 -12.97 1.66
CA THR A 143 20.32 -14.38 1.56
C THR A 143 19.72 -14.96 0.27
N GLN A 144 20.15 -14.44 -0.87
CA GLN A 144 20.17 -15.24 -2.09
C GLN A 144 21.61 -15.68 -2.35
N GLY A 145 21.83 -16.99 -2.21
CA GLY A 145 23.11 -17.60 -2.46
C GLY A 145 23.59 -17.36 -3.89
N SER A 146 24.77 -16.76 -3.99
CA SER A 146 25.77 -17.15 -4.97
C SER A 146 27.13 -16.96 -4.30
N LEU A 147 27.89 -18.05 -4.23
CA LEU A 147 29.26 -18.05 -3.78
C LEU A 147 30.08 -17.15 -4.71
N GLY A 148 30.61 -16.05 -4.16
CA GLY A 148 31.62 -15.21 -4.79
C GLY A 148 31.12 -13.83 -5.22
N ASP A 149 30.97 -12.91 -4.27
CA ASP A 149 31.71 -11.64 -4.26
C ASP A 149 31.46 -10.92 -2.91
N SER A 150 32.49 -10.26 -2.41
CA SER A 150 32.49 -9.62 -1.10
C SER A 150 31.84 -8.24 -1.20
N GLY A 151 30.56 -8.15 -0.84
CA GLY A 151 29.86 -6.87 -0.78
C GLY A 151 28.34 -7.00 -0.68
N GLY A 152 27.82 -7.75 0.29
CA GLY A 152 26.38 -7.82 0.55
C GLY A 152 25.84 -6.44 0.91
N ARG A 153 25.21 -5.75 -0.06
CA ARG A 153 24.58 -4.46 0.16
C ARG A 153 23.33 -4.72 0.98
N ALA A 154 23.36 -4.39 2.28
CA ALA A 154 22.18 -4.50 3.14
C ALA A 154 20.99 -3.83 2.43
N SER A 155 19.93 -4.60 2.17
CA SER A 155 18.72 -4.04 1.60
C SER A 155 18.06 -3.17 2.68
N ARG A 156 17.66 -1.95 2.33
CA ARG A 156 17.00 -1.04 3.27
C ARG A 156 15.68 -1.64 3.79
N PRO A 157 15.30 -1.38 5.05
CA PRO A 157 14.03 -1.84 5.62
C PRO A 157 12.82 -1.50 4.73
N LEU A 158 11.81 -2.38 4.70
CA LEU A 158 10.64 -2.17 3.84
C LEU A 158 9.84 -0.91 4.21
N ARG A 159 9.90 -0.47 5.48
CA ARG A 159 9.29 0.79 5.94
C ARG A 159 9.78 2.01 5.16
N GLU A 160 11.01 1.99 4.64
CA GLU A 160 11.59 3.12 3.90
C GLU A 160 11.05 3.24 2.47
N TYR A 161 10.21 2.31 2.05
CA TYR A 161 9.46 2.38 0.78
C TYR A 161 8.00 2.78 0.97
N LEU A 162 7.61 3.12 2.20
CA LEU A 162 6.36 3.80 2.49
C LEU A 162 6.68 5.31 2.58
N PRO A 163 6.04 6.16 1.75
CA PRO A 163 6.32 7.59 1.70
C PRO A 163 5.84 8.37 2.94
#